data_AF-A0A496AV81-F1
#
_entry.id   AF-A0A496AV81-F1
#
_cell.length_a   1.000
_cell.length_b   1.000
_cell.length_c   1.000
_cell.angle_alpha   90.00
_cell.angle_beta   90.00
_cell.angle_gamma   90.00
#
_symmetry.space_group_name_H-M   'P 1'
#
loop_
_entity.id
_entity.type
_entity.pdbx_description
1 polymer ?
#
loop_
_entity_poly.entity_id
_entity_poly.type
_entity_poly.pdbx_seq_one_letter_code
_entity_poly.pdbx_strand_id
1 'polypeptide(L)'
;MLCVIGCSAHIHKVGNGAQGTELMVERQWYVLWGFIPINDVDTHAMAAGAMDYEIVTQYTPIDVVINIFTSIVTVECRTVSVEK
;
A
#
# COMPACT_ATOMS: atom_id res chain seq x y z
N MET A 1 14.72 15.88 -13.80
CA MET A 1 14.03 14.60 -13.58
C MET A 1 12.54 14.90 -13.53
N LEU A 2 11.81 14.56 -14.59
CA LEU A 2 10.38 14.84 -14.70
C LEU A 2 9.66 13.84 -13.79
N CYS A 3 9.13 14.30 -12.67
CA CYS A 3 8.34 13.48 -11.74
C CYS A 3 7.00 13.13 -12.38
N VAL A 4 6.99 12.14 -13.26
CA VAL A 4 5.75 11.48 -13.70
C VAL A 4 5.42 10.48 -12.59
N ILE A 5 4.91 10.99 -11.47
CA ILE A 5 4.32 10.16 -10.41
C ILE A 5 3.01 9.65 -11.01
N GLY A 6 3.10 8.60 -11.83
CA GLY A 6 1.92 7.85 -12.21
C GLY A 6 1.27 7.41 -10.90
N CYS A 7 0.05 7.90 -10.64
CA CYS A 7 -0.83 7.38 -9.60
C CYS A 7 -1.19 5.93 -9.99
N SER A 8 -0.23 5.04 -9.84
CA SER A 8 -0.37 3.61 -10.09
C SER A 8 -0.88 3.01 -8.79
N ALA A 9 -2.20 2.86 -8.72
CA ALA A 9 -2.83 2.04 -7.71
C ALA A 9 -2.87 0.60 -8.24
N HIS A 10 -2.26 -0.32 -7.50
CA HIS A 10 -2.37 -1.75 -7.76
C HIS A 10 -3.58 -2.27 -6.99
N ILE A 11 -4.65 -2.56 -7.72
CA ILE A 11 -5.92 -3.04 -7.16
C ILE A 11 -5.99 -4.56 -7.35
N HIS A 12 -6.18 -5.29 -6.25
CA HIS A 12 -6.41 -6.72 -6.23
C HIS A 12 -7.77 -7.00 -5.59
N LYS A 13 -8.68 -7.61 -6.35
CA LYS A 13 -10.02 -8.00 -5.85
C LYS A 13 -10.01 -9.46 -5.42
N VAL A 14 -10.51 -9.72 -4.22
CA VAL A 14 -10.76 -11.06 -3.69
C VAL A 14 -12.27 -11.29 -3.66
N GLY A 15 -12.73 -12.43 -4.18
CA GLY A 15 -14.15 -12.73 -4.32
C GLY A 15 -14.87 -11.78 -5.28
N ASN A 16 -15.97 -11.19 -4.82
CA ASN A 16 -16.74 -10.18 -5.55
C ASN A 16 -16.15 -8.75 -5.41
N GLY A 17 -15.05 -8.57 -4.68
CA GLY A 17 -14.48 -7.26 -4.33
C GLY A 17 -15.26 -6.57 -3.19
N ALA A 18 -14.81 -5.40 -2.76
CA ALA A 18 -15.42 -4.66 -1.65
C ALA A 18 -16.94 -4.49 -1.81
N GLN A 19 -17.71 -4.84 -0.78
CA GLN A 19 -19.18 -4.77 -0.71
C GLN A 19 -19.68 -3.76 0.33
N GLY A 20 -18.84 -3.35 1.28
CA GLY A 20 -19.13 -2.39 2.34
C GLY A 20 -18.33 -1.10 2.21
N THR A 21 -18.14 -0.41 3.34
CA THR A 21 -17.46 0.89 3.44
C THR A 21 -16.32 0.89 4.46
N GLU A 22 -15.97 -0.28 4.98
CA GLU A 22 -14.93 -0.37 6.01
C GLU A 22 -13.56 -0.41 5.34
N LEU A 23 -12.76 0.61 5.62
CA LEU A 23 -11.44 0.82 5.03
C LEU A 23 -10.36 0.67 6.12
N MET A 24 -9.53 -0.35 5.98
CA MET A 24 -8.33 -0.54 6.80
C MET A 24 -7.12 -0.06 6.02
N VAL A 25 -6.29 0.80 6.62
CA VAL A 25 -5.11 1.39 5.96
C VAL A 25 -3.87 1.11 6.78
N GLU A 26 -2.89 0.48 6.15
CA GLU A 26 -1.57 0.26 6.72
C GLU A 26 -0.47 0.72 5.76
N ARG A 27 0.72 1.00 6.32
CA ARG A 27 1.88 1.43 5.54
C ARG A 27 2.91 0.30 5.50
N GLN A 28 3.26 -0.10 4.29
CA GLN A 28 4.33 -1.06 4.04
C GLN A 28 5.63 -0.30 3.75
N TRP A 29 6.67 -0.66 4.49
CA TRP A 29 8.01 -0.13 4.42
C TRP A 29 8.95 -1.12 3.76
N TYR A 30 9.90 -0.57 3.02
CA TYR A 30 10.93 -1.29 2.30
C TYR A 30 12.30 -0.62 2.51
N VAL A 31 13.35 -1.44 2.49
CA VAL A 31 14.74 -0.98 2.35
C VAL A 31 15.27 -1.36 0.97
N LEU A 32 16.46 -0.84 0.64
CA LEU A 32 17.10 -1.04 -0.66
C LEU A 32 16.20 -0.62 -1.83
N TRP A 33 15.54 0.53 -1.74
CA TRP A 33 14.66 1.06 -2.79
C TRP A 33 13.53 0.10 -3.20
N GLY A 34 12.85 -0.49 -2.21
CA GLY A 34 11.67 -1.33 -2.47
C GLY A 34 11.93 -2.84 -2.53
N PHE A 35 13.18 -3.29 -2.41
CA PHE A 35 13.50 -4.71 -2.59
C PHE A 35 13.19 -5.59 -1.39
N ILE A 36 13.43 -5.12 -0.17
CA ILE A 36 13.26 -5.92 1.05
C ILE A 36 12.21 -5.26 1.94
N PRO A 37 11.07 -5.92 2.20
CA PRO A 37 10.09 -5.41 3.16
C PRO A 37 10.65 -5.50 4.59
N ILE A 38 10.41 -4.48 5.41
CA ILE A 38 10.88 -4.45 6.81
C ILE A 38 9.77 -4.57 7.84
N ASN A 39 8.52 -4.40 7.45
CA ASN A 39 7.36 -4.73 8.27
C ASN A 39 6.49 -5.74 7.53
N ASP A 40 5.67 -6.44 8.29
CA ASP A 40 4.66 -7.36 7.76
C ASP A 40 3.32 -6.64 7.73
N VAL A 41 2.69 -6.58 6.56
CA VAL A 41 1.33 -6.04 6.37
C VAL A 41 0.48 -7.20 5.86
N ASP A 42 -0.23 -7.83 6.79
CA ASP A 42 -1.10 -8.96 6.50
C ASP A 42 -2.47 -8.45 6.04
N THR A 43 -2.65 -8.36 4.72
CA THR A 43 -3.94 -7.96 4.12
C THR A 43 -5.09 -8.91 4.46
N HIS A 44 -4.81 -10.17 4.81
CA HIS A 44 -5.83 -11.12 5.24
C HIS A 44 -6.29 -10.83 6.67
N ALA A 45 -5.36 -10.49 7.56
CA ALA A 45 -5.69 -9.99 8.89
C ALA A 45 -6.46 -8.66 8.81
N MET A 46 -6.07 -7.75 7.91
CA MET A 46 -6.79 -6.49 7.65
C MET A 46 -8.22 -6.72 7.13
N ALA A 47 -8.44 -7.79 6.36
CA ALA A 47 -9.78 -8.18 5.89
C ALA A 47 -10.67 -8.75 7.01
N ALA A 48 -10.10 -9.08 8.18
CA ALA A 48 -10.82 -9.58 9.36
C ALA A 48 -11.76 -10.76 9.06
N GLY A 49 -11.37 -11.65 8.15
CA GLY A 49 -12.16 -12.82 7.74
C GLY A 49 -13.25 -12.55 6.69
N ALA A 50 -13.28 -11.37 6.06
CA ALA A 50 -14.15 -11.10 4.92
C ALA A 50 -13.82 -12.02 3.73
N MET A 51 -14.87 -12.55 3.07
CA MET A 51 -14.71 -13.35 1.85
C MET A 51 -14.55 -12.49 0.59
N ASP A 52 -15.13 -11.29 0.62
CA ASP A 52 -15.13 -10.33 -0.47
C ASP A 52 -14.44 -9.04 0.02
N TYR A 53 -13.31 -8.69 -0.58
CA TYR A 53 -12.57 -7.46 -0.24
C TYR A 53 -11.66 -7.03 -1.39
N GLU A 54 -11.28 -5.76 -1.39
CA GLU A 54 -10.37 -5.16 -2.36
C GLU A 54 -9.12 -4.66 -1.65
N ILE A 55 -7.95 -5.10 -2.13
CA ILE A 55 -6.66 -4.62 -1.68
C ILE A 55 -6.18 -3.57 -2.69
N VAL A 56 -5.98 -2.34 -2.23
CA VAL A 56 -5.43 -1.25 -3.02
C VAL A 56 -4.07 -0.89 -2.45
N THR A 57 -3.02 -1.08 -3.25
CA THR A 57 -1.66 -0.67 -2.90
C THR A 57 -1.25 0.50 -3.77
N GLN A 58 -0.87 1.62 -3.17
CA GLN A 58 -0.55 2.84 -3.90
C GLN A 58 0.47 3.72 -3.17
N TYR A 59 1.13 4.60 -3.93
CA TYR A 59 1.87 5.71 -3.35
C TYR A 59 0.94 6.89 -3.18
N THR A 60 0.66 7.25 -1.93
CA THR A 60 -0.09 8.46 -1.62
C THR A 60 0.83 9.69 -1.69
N PRO A 61 0.30 10.92 -1.82
CA PRO A 61 1.13 12.12 -1.79
C PRO A 61 2.03 12.21 -0.55
N ILE A 62 1.58 11.70 0.60
CA ILE A 62 2.39 11.69 1.81
C ILE A 62 3.53 10.67 1.73
N ASP A 63 3.31 9.50 1.11
CA ASP A 63 4.37 8.51 0.89
C ASP A 63 5.44 9.06 -0.06
N VAL A 64 5.04 9.85 -1.07
CA VAL A 64 6.01 10.54 -1.96
C VAL A 64 6.88 11.51 -1.17
N VAL A 65 6.27 12.34 -0.31
CA VAL A 65 7.03 13.28 0.53
C VAL A 65 7.99 12.52 1.45
N ILE A 66 7.54 11.43 2.08
CA ILE A 66 8.39 10.59 2.92
C ILE A 66 9.56 10.02 2.11
N ASN A 67 9.27 9.43 0.95
CA ASN A 67 10.26 8.78 0.09
C ASN A 67 11.33 9.76 -0.44
N ILE A 68 11.00 11.04 -0.64
CA ILE A 68 11.99 12.07 -0.99
C ILE A 68 13.08 12.17 0.09
N PHE A 69 12.72 12.10 1.36
CA PHE A 69 13.67 12.19 2.46
C PHE A 69 14.30 10.84 2.82
N THR A 70 13.54 9.74 2.77
CA THR A 70 14.00 8.42 3.21
C THR A 70 14.80 7.66 2.15
N SER A 71 14.63 8.00 0.86
CA SER A 71 15.39 7.36 -0.23
C SER A 71 16.90 7.61 -0.16
N ILE A 72 17.36 8.67 0.52
CA ILE A 72 18.79 8.93 0.76
C ILE A 72 19.44 7.80 1.58
N VAL A 73 18.67 7.16 2.45
CA VAL A 73 19.07 5.98 3.24
C VAL A 73 18.46 4.69 2.71
N THR A 74 18.05 4.68 1.43
CA THR A 74 17.48 3.51 0.71
C THR A 74 16.12 3.03 1.23
N VAL A 75 15.43 3.81 2.06
CA VAL A 75 14.13 3.44 2.64
C VAL A 75 13.00 4.06 1.82
N GLU A 76 11.99 3.25 1.51
CA GLU A 76 10.78 3.69 0.81
C GLU A 76 9.53 3.09 1.48
N CYS A 77 8.40 3.78 1.36
CA CYS A 77 7.12 3.31 1.85
C CYS A 77 6.02 3.43 0.80
N ARG A 78 5.01 2.56 0.92
CA ARG A 78 3.76 2.59 0.16
C ARG A 78 2.58 2.33 1.08
N THR A 79 1.42 2.88 0.75
CA THR A 79 0.18 2.64 1.49
C THR A 79 -0.54 1.42 0.92
N VAL A 80 -1.02 0.56 1.80
CA VAL A 80 -1.86 -0.60 1.50
C VAL A 80 -3.19 -0.38 2.21
N SER A 81 -4.28 -0.39 1.46
CA SER A 81 -5.64 -0.30 2.00
C SER A 81 -6.44 -1.53 1.64
N VAL A 82 -7.21 -2.03 2.59
CA VAL A 82 -8.19 -3.10 2.39
C VAL A 82 -9.58 -2.51 2.59
N GLU A 83 -10.40 -2.61 1.56
CA GLU A 83 -11.82 -2.22 1.58
C GLU A 83 -12.67 -3.49 1.53
N LYS A 84 -13.68 -3.61 2.39
CA LYS A 84 -14.57 -4.76 2.45
C LYS A 84 -16.02 -4.35 2.39
#